data_AF-A0A9R1S8P9-F1
#
_entry.id   AF-A0A9R1S8P9-F1
#
_cell.length_a   1.000
_cell.length_b   1.000
_cell.length_c   1.000
_cell.angle_alpha   90.00
_cell.angle_beta   90.00
_cell.angle_gamma   90.00
#
_symmetry.space_group_name_H-M   'P 1'
#
loop_
_entity.id
_entity.type
_entity.pdbx_description
1 polymer ?
#
loop_
_entity_poly.entity_id
_entity_poly.type
_entity_poly.pdbx_seq_one_letter_code
_entity_poly.pdbx_strand_id
1 'polypeptide(L)'
;MSGFSFEVLQFGLLTWHFLKAHTVGHSDEPYLYGFPYYRVVPIASLAVLIGMVYAVVSPLLLPILVIYFLLGYAVFINQMEDVYDITYDTCGQYWPTIHHYIFLSVTLMQTTMIGLFGLKSKPGASFATIPLLVLNIMFNEYCKVRFLPTFQCRPIQVPL
;
A
#
# COMPACT_ATOMS: atom_id res chain seq x y z
N MET A 1 -4.43 17.95 -11.68
CA MET A 1 -4.07 16.81 -10.81
C MET A 1 -4.94 16.76 -9.55
N SER A 2 -6.27 16.99 -9.69
CA SER A 2 -7.24 17.06 -8.58
C SER A 2 -8.38 16.05 -8.72
N GLY A 3 -8.37 15.18 -9.73
CA GLY A 3 -9.45 14.21 -10.00
C GLY A 3 -9.44 12.99 -9.08
N PHE A 4 -8.27 12.55 -8.62
CA PHE A 4 -8.15 11.29 -7.85
C PHE A 4 -8.75 11.37 -6.44
N SER A 5 -8.69 12.52 -5.77
CA SER A 5 -9.21 12.64 -4.40
C SER A 5 -10.74 12.63 -4.33
N PHE A 6 -11.44 13.05 -5.39
CA PHE A 6 -12.91 13.03 -5.44
C PHE A 6 -13.47 11.67 -5.89
N GLU A 7 -12.71 10.91 -6.70
CA GLU A 7 -13.07 9.53 -7.07
C GLU A 7 -12.83 8.53 -5.93
N VAL A 8 -11.75 8.70 -5.14
CA VAL A 8 -11.42 7.80 -4.00
C VAL A 8 -12.41 7.94 -2.84
N LEU A 9 -13.04 9.11 -2.68
CA LEU A 9 -13.97 9.37 -1.58
C LEU A 9 -15.37 8.75 -1.78
N GLN A 10 -15.66 8.13 -2.94
CA GLN A 10 -16.99 7.60 -3.25
C GLN A 10 -18.14 8.60 -3.00
N PHE A 11 -17.90 9.91 -2.89
CA PHE A 11 -18.98 10.89 -2.69
C PHE A 11 -19.97 10.85 -3.86
N GLY A 12 -19.46 10.60 -5.08
CA GLY A 12 -20.29 10.39 -6.28
C GLY A 12 -21.08 9.07 -6.27
N LEU A 13 -20.58 8.02 -5.62
CA LEU A 13 -21.28 6.74 -5.47
C LEU A 13 -22.36 6.84 -4.40
N LEU A 14 -22.09 7.59 -3.32
CA LEU A 14 -23.03 7.90 -2.24
C LEU A 14 -24.19 8.75 -2.75
N THR A 15 -23.92 9.83 -3.50
CA THR A 15 -24.97 10.66 -4.09
C THR A 15 -25.76 9.91 -5.18
N TRP A 16 -25.10 9.04 -5.96
CA TRP A 16 -25.76 8.19 -6.94
C TRP A 16 -26.66 7.13 -6.29
N HIS A 17 -26.24 6.49 -5.21
CA HIS A 17 -27.07 5.55 -4.45
C HIS A 17 -28.26 6.25 -3.80
N PHE A 18 -28.07 7.44 -3.22
CA PHE A 18 -29.16 8.22 -2.65
C PHE A 18 -30.16 8.67 -3.72
N LEU A 19 -29.67 9.09 -4.89
CA LEU A 19 -30.49 9.49 -6.02
C LEU A 19 -31.25 8.28 -6.62
N LYS A 20 -30.57 7.15 -6.81
CA LYS A 20 -31.15 5.90 -7.35
C LYS A 20 -32.17 5.30 -6.37
N ALA A 21 -31.90 5.31 -5.07
CA ALA A 21 -32.87 4.92 -4.04
C ALA A 21 -34.12 5.81 -4.05
N HIS A 22 -33.97 7.09 -4.41
CA HIS A 22 -35.09 8.03 -4.49
C HIS A 22 -35.85 7.99 -5.83
N THR A 23 -35.29 7.38 -6.89
CA THR A 23 -35.88 7.40 -8.26
C THR A 23 -36.20 6.03 -8.86
N VAL A 24 -35.56 4.94 -8.43
CA VAL A 24 -35.66 3.63 -9.11
C VAL A 24 -36.04 2.55 -8.12
N GLY A 25 -37.24 2.01 -8.31
CA GLY A 25 -37.73 0.83 -7.61
C GLY A 25 -36.80 -0.37 -7.79
N HIS A 26 -36.65 -1.09 -6.69
CA HIS A 26 -36.07 -2.41 -6.50
C HIS A 26 -35.95 -3.25 -7.80
N SER A 27 -34.76 -3.25 -8.39
CA SER A 27 -34.36 -4.25 -9.37
C SER A 27 -33.19 -5.05 -8.79
N ASP A 28 -33.54 -6.26 -8.32
CA ASP A 28 -32.67 -7.29 -7.78
C ASP A 28 -31.71 -7.82 -8.85
N GLU A 29 -30.53 -7.22 -8.94
CA GLU A 29 -29.33 -7.89 -9.43
C GLU A 29 -28.21 -7.52 -8.47
N PRO A 30 -27.67 -8.47 -7.67
CA PRO A 30 -26.58 -8.17 -6.74
C PRO A 30 -25.32 -7.93 -7.56
N TYR A 31 -25.14 -6.68 -8.00
CA TYR A 31 -23.89 -6.20 -8.57
C TYR A 31 -22.82 -6.29 -7.48
N LEU A 32 -22.13 -7.43 -7.45
CA LEU A 32 -20.93 -7.68 -6.64
C LEU A 32 -19.84 -6.72 -7.08
N TYR A 33 -19.87 -5.49 -6.57
CA TYR A 33 -18.79 -4.54 -6.75
C TYR A 33 -17.63 -4.98 -5.84
N GLY A 34 -16.83 -5.92 -6.31
CA GLY A 34 -15.62 -6.35 -5.62
C GLY A 34 -14.64 -5.20 -5.49
N PHE A 35 -13.98 -5.09 -4.33
CA PHE A 35 -12.96 -4.07 -4.11
C PHE A 35 -11.84 -4.19 -5.17
N PRO A 36 -11.47 -3.10 -5.89
CA PRO A 36 -10.49 -3.15 -6.97
C PRO A 36 -9.05 -3.24 -6.43
N TYR A 37 -8.70 -4.38 -5.83
CA TYR A 37 -7.38 -4.66 -5.22
C TYR A 37 -6.21 -4.34 -6.16
N TYR A 38 -6.33 -4.73 -7.44
CA TYR A 38 -5.31 -4.52 -8.47
C TYR A 38 -5.00 -3.05 -8.76
N ARG A 39 -5.90 -2.13 -8.42
CA ARG A 39 -5.71 -0.69 -8.60
C ARG A 39 -5.21 -0.05 -7.31
N VAL A 40 -5.87 -0.34 -6.18
CA VAL A 40 -5.57 0.34 -4.91
C VAL A 40 -4.22 -0.08 -4.35
N VAL A 41 -3.88 -1.38 -4.40
CA VAL A 41 -2.62 -1.89 -3.83
C VAL A 41 -1.38 -1.28 -4.50
N PRO A 42 -1.27 -1.24 -5.85
CA PRO A 42 -0.14 -0.61 -6.50
C PRO A 42 -0.09 0.92 -6.31
N ILE A 43 -1.24 1.60 -6.26
CA ILE A 43 -1.27 3.05 -6.02
C ILE A 43 -0.78 3.37 -4.60
N ALA A 44 -1.24 2.61 -3.60
CA ALA A 44 -0.80 2.77 -2.23
C ALA A 44 0.70 2.48 -2.08
N SER A 45 1.19 1.41 -2.72
CA SER A 45 2.62 1.08 -2.66
C SER A 45 3.51 2.12 -3.36
N LEU A 46 3.05 2.70 -4.49
CA LEU A 46 3.71 3.83 -5.13
C LEU A 46 3.73 5.07 -4.25
N ALA A 47 2.63 5.39 -3.56
CA ALA A 47 2.59 6.50 -2.62
C ALA A 47 3.57 6.31 -1.44
N VAL A 48 3.66 5.09 -0.90
CA VAL A 48 4.67 4.74 0.12
C VAL A 48 6.09 4.89 -0.44
N LEU A 49 6.34 4.41 -1.66
CA LEU A 49 7.64 4.51 -2.32
C LEU A 49 8.09 5.95 -2.49
N ILE A 50 7.22 6.80 -3.03
CA ILE A 50 7.49 8.23 -3.19
C ILE A 50 7.70 8.87 -1.82
N GLY A 51 6.84 8.57 -0.84
CA GLY A 51 6.97 9.06 0.54
C GLY A 51 8.33 8.77 1.16
N MET A 52 8.79 7.52 1.05
CA MET A 52 10.06 7.07 1.60
C MET A 52 11.26 7.73 0.91
N VAL A 53 11.24 7.86 -0.42
CA VAL A 53 12.31 8.53 -1.18
C VAL A 53 12.37 10.03 -0.83
N TYR A 54 11.22 10.70 -0.78
CA TYR A 54 11.17 12.14 -0.49
C TYR A 54 11.40 12.46 0.99
N ALA A 55 11.20 11.52 1.92
CA ALA A 55 11.50 11.70 3.34
C ALA A 55 12.96 12.11 3.59
N VAL A 56 13.89 11.61 2.77
CA VAL A 56 15.33 11.93 2.86
C VAL A 56 15.63 13.33 2.28
N VAL A 57 14.87 13.75 1.26
CA VAL A 57 15.08 15.04 0.58
C VAL A 57 14.42 16.18 1.33
N SER A 58 13.18 15.98 1.78
CA SER A 58 12.36 16.97 2.50
C SER A 58 11.59 16.28 3.63
N PRO A 59 12.10 16.34 4.88
CA PRO A 59 11.50 15.61 6.00
C PRO A 59 10.10 16.15 6.38
N LEU A 60 9.77 17.38 5.99
CA LEU A 60 8.46 17.98 6.25
C LEU A 60 7.32 17.33 5.43
N LEU A 61 7.65 16.64 4.33
CA LEU A 61 6.66 15.93 3.52
C LEU A 61 6.08 14.71 4.25
N LEU A 62 6.88 14.08 5.11
CA LEU A 62 6.50 12.85 5.82
C LEU A 62 5.28 13.01 6.74
N PRO A 63 5.18 14.02 7.64
CA PRO A 63 3.98 14.18 8.47
C PRO A 63 2.71 14.45 7.65
N ILE A 64 2.81 15.20 6.55
CA ILE A 64 1.68 15.46 5.64
C ILE A 64 1.19 14.14 5.02
N LEU A 65 2.13 13.30 4.57
CA LEU A 65 1.82 12.00 3.99
C LEU A 65 1.21 11.04 5.01
N VAL A 66 1.69 11.03 6.26
CA VAL A 66 1.12 10.21 7.34
C VAL A 66 -0.32 10.60 7.61
N ILE A 67 -0.63 11.90 7.70
CA ILE A 67 -2.02 12.38 7.87
C ILE A 67 -2.89 11.91 6.70
N TYR A 68 -2.38 12.00 5.46
CA TYR A 68 -3.09 11.50 4.28
C TYR A 68 -3.39 9.99 4.37
N PHE A 69 -2.41 9.17 4.77
CA PHE A 69 -2.62 7.72 4.95
C PHE A 69 -3.57 7.40 6.10
N LEU A 70 -3.56 8.15 7.20
CA LEU A 70 -4.48 7.96 8.33
C LEU A 70 -5.93 8.26 7.92
N LEU A 71 -6.16 9.37 7.21
CA LEU A 71 -7.48 9.69 6.69
C LEU A 71 -7.94 8.65 5.65
N GLY A 72 -7.03 8.24 4.75
CA GLY A 72 -7.31 7.19 3.77
C GLY A 72 -7.64 5.84 4.43
N TYR A 73 -6.97 5.49 5.52
CA TYR A 73 -7.26 4.29 6.31
C TYR A 73 -8.65 4.34 6.95
N ALA A 74 -9.03 5.47 7.56
CA ALA A 74 -10.35 5.65 8.16
C ALA A 74 -11.47 5.50 7.11
N VAL A 75 -11.29 6.13 5.94
CA VAL A 75 -12.24 5.98 4.81
C VAL A 75 -12.28 4.55 4.31
N PHE A 76 -11.13 3.89 4.16
CA PHE A 76 -11.05 2.51 3.69
C PHE A 76 -11.80 1.54 4.62
N ILE A 77 -11.63 1.66 5.94
CA ILE A 77 -12.36 0.82 6.90
C ILE A 77 -13.87 1.03 6.79
N ASN A 78 -14.32 2.29 6.71
CA ASN A 78 -15.74 2.58 6.53
C ASN A 78 -16.29 2.00 5.22
N GLN A 79 -15.54 2.07 4.14
CA GLN A 79 -15.96 1.52 2.84
C GLN A 79 -16.03 -0.01 2.87
N MET A 80 -15.11 -0.67 3.56
CA MET A 80 -15.08 -2.12 3.70
C MET A 80 -16.23 -2.67 4.55
N GLU A 81 -16.76 -1.87 5.49
CA GLU A 81 -17.90 -2.26 6.33
C GLU A 81 -19.26 -1.97 5.67
N ASP A 82 -19.42 -0.79 5.06
CA ASP A 82 -20.73 -0.30 4.60
C ASP A 82 -21.02 -0.53 3.11
N VAL A 83 -19.99 -0.66 2.26
CA VAL A 83 -20.14 -0.56 0.79
C VAL A 83 -19.69 -1.81 0.05
N TYR A 84 -18.53 -2.37 0.43
CA TYR A 84 -17.93 -3.49 -0.29
C TYR A 84 -18.32 -4.83 0.33
N ASP A 85 -18.90 -5.72 -0.48
CA ASP A 85 -19.11 -7.10 -0.06
C ASP A 85 -17.83 -7.92 -0.28
N ILE A 86 -17.39 -8.68 0.73
CA ILE A 86 -16.16 -9.48 0.69
C ILE A 86 -16.45 -10.77 -0.08
N THR A 87 -16.43 -10.70 -1.40
CA THR A 87 -16.72 -11.86 -2.27
C THR A 87 -15.53 -12.82 -2.40
N TYR A 88 -14.31 -12.33 -2.18
CA TYR A 88 -13.07 -13.08 -2.43
C TYR A 88 -12.13 -13.04 -1.23
N ASP A 89 -12.04 -14.15 -0.50
CA ASP A 89 -11.02 -14.37 0.52
C ASP A 89 -9.69 -14.76 -0.13
N THR A 90 -8.85 -13.77 -0.40
CA THR A 90 -7.50 -13.99 -0.94
C THR A 90 -6.50 -14.55 0.08
N CYS A 91 -6.92 -14.83 1.32
CA CYS A 91 -6.12 -15.48 2.35
C CYS A 91 -4.70 -14.88 2.53
N GLY A 92 -4.54 -13.56 2.30
CA GLY A 92 -3.25 -12.88 2.40
C GLY A 92 -2.27 -13.12 1.24
N GLN A 93 -2.68 -13.71 0.11
CA GLN A 93 -1.79 -13.98 -1.03
C GLN A 93 -1.14 -12.72 -1.64
N TYR A 94 -1.72 -11.53 -1.44
CA TYR A 94 -1.11 -10.27 -1.88
C TYR A 94 0.01 -9.75 -0.95
N TRP A 95 0.13 -10.31 0.25
CA TRP A 95 1.12 -9.86 1.24
C TRP A 95 2.58 -9.96 0.77
N PRO A 96 3.03 -11.05 0.13
CA PRO A 96 4.39 -11.14 -0.42
C PRO A 96 4.69 -10.04 -1.44
N THR A 97 3.70 -9.67 -2.27
CA THR A 97 3.83 -8.62 -3.27
C THR A 97 3.95 -7.24 -2.61
N ILE A 98 3.12 -6.95 -1.60
CA ILE A 98 3.20 -5.71 -0.81
C ILE A 98 4.54 -5.62 -0.08
N HIS A 99 4.97 -6.71 0.57
CA HIS A 99 6.27 -6.80 1.23
C HIS A 99 7.41 -6.48 0.26
N HIS A 100 7.39 -7.03 -0.96
CA HIS A 100 8.40 -6.72 -1.97
C HIS A 100 8.47 -5.21 -2.28
N TYR A 101 7.33 -4.53 -2.45
CA TYR A 101 7.30 -3.08 -2.68
C TYR A 101 7.81 -2.26 -1.50
N ILE A 102 7.55 -2.69 -0.26
CA ILE A 102 8.08 -2.03 0.95
C ILE A 102 9.61 -2.08 0.94
N PHE A 103 10.19 -3.26 0.71
CA PHE A 103 11.65 -3.42 0.65
C PHE A 103 12.29 -2.65 -0.50
N LEU A 104 11.63 -2.61 -1.65
CA LEU A 104 12.06 -1.81 -2.79
C LEU A 104 12.07 -0.31 -2.44
N SER A 105 11.04 0.17 -1.72
CA SER A 105 10.95 1.55 -1.25
C SER A 105 12.07 1.92 -0.27
N VAL A 106 12.37 1.05 0.70
CA VAL A 106 13.49 1.23 1.66
C VAL A 106 14.85 1.20 0.94
N THR A 107 15.03 0.29 -0.02
CA THR A 107 16.28 0.18 -0.80
C THR A 107 16.53 1.43 -1.65
N LEU A 108 15.48 1.97 -2.27
CA LEU A 108 15.56 3.24 -3.00
C LEU A 108 15.89 4.40 -2.07
N MET A 109 15.22 4.49 -0.92
CA MET A 109 15.53 5.49 0.12
C MET A 109 17.01 5.46 0.53
N GLN A 110 17.57 4.27 0.78
CA GLN A 110 18.98 4.10 1.13
C GLN A 110 19.92 4.51 -0.01
N THR A 111 19.58 4.16 -1.26
CA THR A 111 20.34 4.57 -2.45
C THR A 111 20.34 6.09 -2.63
N THR A 112 19.19 6.75 -2.49
CA THR A 112 19.07 8.21 -2.54
C THR A 112 19.85 8.88 -1.41
N MET A 113 19.85 8.28 -0.21
CA MET A 113 20.62 8.77 0.92
C MET A 113 22.13 8.72 0.68
N ILE A 114 22.65 7.63 0.09
CA ILE A 114 24.05 7.52 -0.34
C ILE A 114 24.39 8.62 -1.35
N GLY A 115 23.52 8.85 -2.34
CA GLY A 115 23.69 9.92 -3.32
C GLY A 115 23.73 11.32 -2.69
N LEU A 116 22.81 11.61 -1.77
CA LEU A 116 22.72 12.91 -1.10
C LEU A 116 23.95 13.19 -0.22
N PHE A 117 24.40 12.19 0.56
CA PHE A 117 25.60 12.34 1.41
C PHE A 117 26.90 12.33 0.62
N GLY A 118 26.95 11.62 -0.51
CA GLY A 118 28.05 11.68 -1.47
C GLY A 118 28.25 13.09 -2.02
N LEU A 119 27.15 13.75 -2.42
CA LEU A 119 27.18 15.14 -2.89
C LEU A 119 27.56 16.14 -1.79
N LYS A 120 27.13 15.91 -0.55
CA LYS A 120 27.46 16.76 0.60
C LYS A 120 28.87 16.55 1.17
N SER A 121 29.73 15.77 0.51
CA SER A 121 31.14 15.55 0.89
C SER A 121 31.33 15.10 2.36
N LYS A 122 30.40 14.30 2.89
CA LYS A 122 30.49 13.69 4.22
C LYS A 122 30.67 12.16 4.09
N PRO A 123 31.88 11.67 3.77
CA PRO A 123 32.12 10.28 3.38
C PRO A 123 31.80 9.26 4.50
N GLY A 124 31.89 9.66 5.77
CA GLY A 124 31.57 8.79 6.90
C GLY A 124 30.11 8.33 6.94
N ALA A 125 29.17 9.20 6.57
CA ALA A 125 27.75 8.85 6.54
C ALA A 125 27.43 7.90 5.38
N SER A 126 28.01 8.10 4.20
CA SER A 126 27.81 7.20 3.06
C SER A 126 28.36 5.81 3.31
N PHE A 127 29.51 5.70 3.98
CA PHE A 127 30.08 4.39 4.36
C PHE A 127 29.20 3.63 5.36
N ALA A 128 28.54 4.31 6.29
CA ALA A 128 27.63 3.69 7.25
C ALA A 128 26.34 3.15 6.59
N THR A 129 25.91 3.75 5.47
CA THR A 129 24.70 3.30 4.75
C THR A 129 24.92 2.01 3.94
N ILE A 130 26.16 1.69 3.57
CA ILE A 130 26.48 0.49 2.76
C ILE A 130 26.17 -0.81 3.54
N PRO A 131 26.65 -1.02 4.78
CA PRO A 131 26.27 -2.18 5.58
C PRO A 131 24.76 -2.27 5.79
N LEU A 132 24.09 -1.13 5.97
CA LEU A 132 22.64 -1.07 6.18
C LEU A 132 21.86 -1.60 4.96
N LEU A 133 22.33 -1.28 3.76
CA LEU A 133 21.75 -1.77 2.52
C LEU A 133 21.95 -3.28 2.34
N VAL A 134 23.14 -3.80 2.67
CA VAL A 134 23.42 -5.24 2.66
C VAL A 134 22.52 -5.98 3.65
N LEU A 135 22.40 -5.49 4.88
CA LEU A 135 21.54 -6.08 5.90
C LEU A 135 20.06 -6.09 5.47
N ASN A 136 19.59 -5.03 4.81
CA ASN A 136 18.23 -4.96 4.29
C ASN A 136 17.95 -6.04 3.23
N ILE A 137 18.89 -6.26 2.31
CA ILE A 137 18.78 -7.31 1.28
C ILE A 137 18.83 -8.70 1.92
N MET A 138 19.77 -8.94 2.84
CA MET A 138 19.86 -10.22 3.55
C MET A 138 18.58 -10.53 4.33
N PHE A 139 18.00 -9.53 5.00
CA PHE A 139 16.75 -9.69 5.73
C PHE A 139 15.58 -10.01 4.79
N ASN A 140 15.51 -9.37 3.61
CA ASN A 140 14.50 -9.69 2.60
C ASN A 140 14.58 -11.16 2.14
N GLU A 141 15.78 -11.65 1.82
CA GLU A 141 15.97 -13.04 1.40
C GLU A 141 15.65 -14.03 2.53
N TYR A 142 16.04 -13.72 3.77
CA TYR A 142 15.65 -14.50 4.93
C TYR A 142 14.13 -14.58 5.09
N CYS A 143 13.43 -13.44 4.97
CA CYS A 143 11.97 -13.38 5.03
C CYS A 143 11.31 -14.19 3.91
N LYS A 144 11.83 -14.13 2.68
CA LYS A 144 11.31 -14.93 1.56
C LYS A 144 11.47 -16.42 1.84
N VAL A 145 12.67 -16.88 2.20
CA VAL A 145 12.93 -18.31 2.45
C VAL A 145 12.07 -18.84 3.60
N ARG A 146 11.86 -18.02 4.65
CA ARG A 146 11.14 -18.45 5.85
C ARG A 146 9.61 -18.37 5.73
N PHE A 147 9.07 -17.29 5.18
CA PHE A 147 7.64 -16.97 5.24
C PHE A 147 6.89 -17.17 3.92
N LEU A 148 7.56 -17.06 2.77
CA LEU A 148 6.91 -17.25 1.46
C LEU A 148 6.23 -18.63 1.31
N PRO A 149 6.79 -19.75 1.81
CA PRO A 149 6.15 -21.07 1.70
C PRO A 149 4.76 -21.11 2.36
N THR A 150 4.55 -20.34 3.44
CA THR A 150 3.28 -20.27 4.16
C THR A 150 2.15 -19.64 3.34
N PHE A 151 2.49 -18.72 2.43
CA PHE A 151 1.50 -18.04 1.57
C PHE A 151 1.17 -18.84 0.30
N GLN A 152 2.06 -19.73 -0.13
CA GLN A 152 1.92 -20.49 -1.37
C GLN A 152 1.35 -21.90 -1.14
N CYS A 153 1.66 -22.52 0.00
CA CYS A 153 1.20 -23.85 0.34
C CYS A 153 0.20 -23.79 1.49
N ARG A 154 -1.06 -24.20 1.25
CA ARG A 154 -1.98 -24.47 2.38
C ARG A 154 -1.47 -25.70 3.13
N PRO A 155 -1.29 -25.63 4.46
CA PRO A 155 -0.90 -26.80 5.24
C PRO A 155 -2.02 -27.84 5.20
N ILE A 156 -1.65 -29.09 4.90
CA ILE A 156 -2.55 -30.26 4.82
C ILE A 156 -3.27 -30.51 6.17
N GLN A 157 -2.75 -29.93 7.25
CA GLN A 157 -3.20 -30.11 8.63
C GLN A 157 -4.43 -29.29 9.03
N VAL A 158 -4.91 -28.37 8.21
CA VAL A 158 -6.13 -27.58 8.49
C VAL A 158 -7.27 -28.13 7.63
N PRO A 159 -8.19 -28.95 8.20
CA PRO A 159 -9.38 -29.38 7.49
C PRO A 159 -10.34 -28.20 7.32
N LEU A 160 -11.07 -28.24 6.20
CA LEU A 160 -12.06 -27.25 5.77
C LEU A 160 -13.19 -27.05 6.78
#